data_AF-A0A158NQ68-F1
#
_entry.id   AF-A0A158NQ68-F1
#
_cell.length_a   1.000
_cell.length_b   1.000
_cell.length_c   1.000
_cell.angle_alpha   90.00
_cell.angle_beta   90.00
_cell.angle_gamma   90.00
#
_symmetry.space_group_name_H-M   'P 1'
#
loop_
_entity.id
_entity.type
_entity.pdbx_description
1 polymer ?
#
loop_
_entity_poly.entity_id
_entity_poly.type
_entity_poly.pdbx_seq_one_letter_code
_entity_poly.pdbx_strand_id
1 'polypeptide(L)'
;MIPDRRGPIGETTTVSWRRTRARERIRRTKNTWRTESPSLRQQLRQAKGAARSRTQQVLLRPTGEPCQRFTVPVAYHTGILPRATAEQNTVQCTIHEVRVNPCREAEERKPCSLKKGQDASISFDYTPQFNGSLFSRAYWASEIVDLPFLGMPIDACPSTTCPASPGQKQTYSVVLPISKKFPTRTYDLKWRLWNEQEQECCFMFQIKLVK
;
A
#
# COMPACT_ATOMS: atom_id res chain seq x y z
N MET A 1 -69.21 -52.47 -28.54
CA MET A 1 -67.83 -51.92 -28.57
C MET A 1 -67.67 -51.08 -29.83
N ILE A 2 -66.67 -50.19 -29.90
CA ILE A 2 -66.54 -49.10 -30.92
C ILE A 2 -67.57 -47.96 -30.65
N PRO A 3 -67.29 -46.63 -30.81
CA PRO A 3 -66.02 -45.90 -31.04
C PRO A 3 -65.72 -44.71 -30.06
N ASP A 4 -64.54 -44.11 -30.24
CA ASP A 4 -64.14 -42.67 -30.20
C ASP A 4 -65.05 -41.59 -29.55
N ARG A 5 -64.44 -40.64 -28.77
CA ARG A 5 -64.40 -39.17 -29.09
C ARG A 5 -63.67 -38.27 -28.06
N ARG A 6 -62.61 -37.60 -28.53
CA ARG A 6 -62.22 -36.16 -28.36
C ARG A 6 -62.09 -35.49 -26.97
N GLY A 7 -61.01 -34.71 -26.79
CA GLY A 7 -60.96 -33.51 -25.91
C GLY A 7 -61.40 -32.23 -26.67
N PRO A 8 -60.77 -31.03 -26.50
CA PRO A 8 -59.71 -30.58 -25.56
C PRO A 8 -60.37 -29.95 -24.28
N ILE A 9 -60.03 -28.83 -23.60
CA ILE A 9 -59.12 -27.66 -23.71
C ILE A 9 -58.77 -27.19 -22.27
N GLY A 10 -57.66 -26.45 -22.02
CA GLY A 10 -57.53 -25.77 -20.71
C GLY A 10 -56.33 -24.85 -20.40
N GLU A 11 -55.10 -25.10 -20.86
CA GLU A 11 -53.90 -24.55 -20.17
C GLU A 11 -53.25 -23.27 -20.73
N THR A 12 -53.68 -22.73 -21.87
CA THR A 12 -52.92 -21.67 -22.58
C THR A 12 -52.94 -20.29 -21.90
N THR A 13 -53.88 -20.03 -20.97
CA THR A 13 -54.14 -18.68 -20.43
C THR A 13 -53.19 -18.26 -19.29
N THR A 14 -52.81 -19.17 -18.40
CA THR A 14 -52.07 -18.84 -17.16
C THR A 14 -50.62 -18.39 -17.42
N VAL A 15 -49.95 -19.00 -18.40
CA VAL A 15 -48.56 -18.68 -18.79
C VAL A 15 -48.47 -17.27 -19.41
N SER A 16 -49.49 -16.87 -20.18
CA SER A 16 -49.55 -15.55 -20.81
C SER A 16 -49.52 -14.41 -19.78
N TRP A 17 -50.39 -14.47 -18.77
CA TRP A 17 -50.52 -13.46 -17.71
C TRP A 17 -49.26 -13.24 -16.87
N ARG A 18 -48.41 -14.27 -16.69
CA ARG A 18 -47.12 -14.12 -15.99
C ARG A 18 -46.09 -13.38 -16.83
N ARG A 19 -46.10 -13.56 -18.16
CA ARG A 19 -45.17 -12.91 -19.10
C ARG A 19 -45.48 -11.41 -19.30
N THR A 20 -46.74 -10.99 -19.29
CA THR A 20 -47.11 -9.55 -19.34
C THR A 20 -46.69 -8.81 -18.08
N ARG A 21 -47.06 -9.28 -16.87
CA ARG A 21 -46.68 -8.61 -15.61
C ARG A 21 -45.17 -8.43 -15.42
N ALA A 22 -44.37 -9.39 -15.89
CA ALA A 22 -42.91 -9.29 -15.89
C ALA A 22 -42.40 -8.16 -16.83
N ARG A 23 -42.95 -8.06 -18.05
CA ARG A 23 -42.65 -6.97 -18.99
C ARG A 23 -43.06 -5.60 -18.41
N GLU A 24 -44.20 -5.50 -17.74
CA GLU A 24 -44.65 -4.27 -17.06
C GLU A 24 -43.64 -3.77 -16.02
N ARG A 25 -43.14 -4.65 -15.14
CA ARG A 25 -42.14 -4.29 -14.11
C ARG A 25 -40.82 -3.80 -14.73
N ILE A 26 -40.37 -4.43 -15.82
CA ILE A 26 -39.18 -4.01 -16.57
C ILE A 26 -39.41 -2.65 -17.26
N ARG A 27 -40.62 -2.38 -17.75
CA ARG A 27 -40.98 -1.10 -18.38
C ARG A 27 -41.02 0.04 -17.37
N ARG A 28 -41.63 -0.17 -16.19
CA ARG A 28 -41.66 0.83 -15.10
C ARG A 28 -40.26 1.19 -14.60
N THR A 29 -39.41 0.20 -14.33
CA THR A 29 -38.02 0.44 -13.88
C THR A 29 -37.16 1.13 -14.95
N LYS A 30 -37.29 0.78 -16.24
CA LYS A 30 -36.60 1.51 -17.31
C LYS A 30 -37.09 2.97 -17.47
N ASN A 31 -38.31 3.29 -17.08
CA ASN A 31 -38.83 4.66 -17.11
C ASN A 31 -38.36 5.49 -15.91
N THR A 32 -38.29 4.95 -14.69
CA THR A 32 -37.71 5.69 -13.54
C THR A 32 -36.22 5.99 -13.75
N TRP A 33 -35.46 5.05 -14.33
CA TRP A 33 -34.08 5.32 -14.78
C TRP A 33 -33.98 6.37 -15.90
N ARG A 34 -35.07 6.71 -16.61
CA ARG A 34 -35.09 7.75 -17.65
C ARG A 34 -35.40 9.14 -17.09
N THR A 35 -36.09 9.25 -15.95
CA THR A 35 -36.50 10.53 -15.35
C THR A 35 -35.54 11.10 -14.29
N GLU A 36 -34.47 10.41 -13.91
CA GLU A 36 -33.41 11.05 -13.10
C GLU A 36 -32.84 12.27 -13.84
N SER A 37 -32.68 13.38 -13.12
CA SER A 37 -32.19 14.63 -13.67
C SER A 37 -30.75 14.50 -14.22
N PRO A 38 -30.35 15.36 -15.19
CA PRO A 38 -28.95 15.44 -15.61
C PRO A 38 -28.00 15.68 -14.42
N SER A 39 -28.41 16.49 -13.45
CA SER A 39 -27.63 16.79 -12.24
C SER A 39 -27.33 15.56 -11.38
N LEU A 40 -28.31 14.69 -11.09
CA LEU A 40 -28.10 13.50 -10.26
C LEU A 40 -27.14 12.51 -10.94
N ARG A 41 -27.27 12.34 -12.26
CA ARG A 41 -26.37 11.49 -13.06
C ARG A 41 -24.95 12.07 -13.10
N GLN A 42 -24.82 13.40 -13.11
CA GLN A 42 -23.53 14.09 -13.08
C GLN A 42 -22.88 13.97 -11.69
N GLN A 43 -23.64 14.13 -10.61
CA GLN A 43 -23.19 13.88 -9.23
C GLN A 43 -22.73 12.42 -9.03
N LEU A 44 -23.49 11.43 -9.52
CA LEU A 44 -23.10 10.02 -9.44
C LEU A 44 -21.86 9.69 -10.29
N ARG A 45 -21.64 10.39 -11.41
CA ARG A 45 -20.40 10.31 -12.20
C ARG A 45 -19.22 10.96 -11.47
N GLN A 46 -19.42 12.13 -10.85
CA GLN A 46 -18.40 12.82 -10.05
C GLN A 46 -18.00 11.99 -8.82
N ALA A 47 -18.95 11.44 -8.07
CA ALA A 47 -18.69 10.58 -6.92
C ALA A 47 -17.90 9.31 -7.31
N LYS A 48 -18.25 8.65 -8.43
CA LYS A 48 -17.48 7.51 -8.94
C LYS A 48 -16.10 7.92 -9.47
N GLY A 49 -15.94 9.13 -10.02
CA GLY A 49 -14.65 9.71 -10.38
C GLY A 49 -13.75 9.93 -9.17
N ALA A 50 -14.27 10.58 -8.12
CA ALA A 50 -13.56 10.84 -6.87
C ALA A 50 -13.13 9.54 -6.17
N ALA A 51 -14.04 8.57 -6.06
CA ALA A 51 -13.73 7.25 -5.48
C ALA A 51 -12.67 6.49 -6.27
N ARG A 52 -12.73 6.53 -7.62
CA ARG A 52 -11.70 5.90 -8.47
C ARG A 52 -10.35 6.59 -8.34
N SER A 53 -10.33 7.92 -8.29
CA SER A 53 -9.11 8.70 -8.08
C SER A 53 -8.41 8.27 -6.79
N ARG A 54 -9.12 8.32 -5.65
CA ARG A 54 -8.54 8.06 -4.32
C ARG A 54 -7.97 6.64 -4.17
N THR A 55 -8.62 5.63 -4.74
CA THR A 55 -8.13 4.24 -4.69
C THR A 55 -6.98 3.98 -5.66
N GLN A 56 -6.96 4.64 -6.83
CA GLN A 56 -5.96 4.37 -7.86
C GLN A 56 -4.63 5.13 -7.62
N GLN A 57 -4.65 6.21 -6.83
CA GLN A 57 -3.48 7.04 -6.49
C GLN A 57 -2.49 6.35 -5.51
N VAL A 58 -2.91 5.30 -4.81
CA VAL A 58 -2.10 4.58 -3.80
C VAL A 58 -1.08 3.61 -4.42
N LEU A 59 -1.24 3.23 -5.69
CA LEU A 59 -0.53 2.11 -6.31
C LEU A 59 0.52 2.48 -7.37
N LEU A 60 0.55 3.73 -7.85
CA LEU A 60 1.47 4.18 -8.91
C LEU A 60 1.92 5.64 -8.67
N ARG A 61 2.86 5.85 -7.74
CA ARG A 61 3.72 7.05 -7.76
C ARG A 61 4.95 6.76 -8.62
N PRO A 62 5.42 7.72 -9.45
CA PRO A 62 6.65 7.56 -10.20
C PRO A 62 7.87 7.47 -9.27
N THR A 63 8.95 6.84 -9.74
CA THR A 63 10.19 6.55 -9.00
C THR A 63 11.11 7.78 -8.80
N GLY A 64 10.52 8.97 -8.61
CA GLY A 64 11.20 10.26 -8.75
C GLY A 64 11.76 10.92 -7.49
N GLU A 65 11.30 10.58 -6.28
CA GLU A 65 11.82 11.19 -5.05
C GLU A 65 13.05 10.43 -4.50
N PRO A 66 14.19 11.10 -4.25
CA PRO A 66 15.43 10.45 -3.83
C PRO A 66 15.41 10.12 -2.33
N CYS A 67 14.85 8.95 -2.00
CA CYS A 67 14.98 8.35 -0.67
C CYS A 67 16.45 8.26 -0.23
N GLN A 68 16.73 8.54 1.04
CA GLN A 68 18.09 8.59 1.60
C GLN A 68 18.79 7.23 1.45
N ARG A 69 19.85 7.17 0.64
CA ARG A 69 20.56 5.91 0.35
C ARG A 69 21.65 5.65 1.38
N PHE A 70 21.45 4.63 2.21
CA PHE A 70 22.44 4.13 3.16
C PHE A 70 23.28 3.04 2.49
N THR A 71 24.53 3.36 2.18
CA THR A 71 25.56 2.36 1.90
C THR A 71 25.93 1.64 3.19
N VAL A 72 25.08 0.64 3.51
CA VAL A 72 25.21 -0.36 4.60
C VAL A 72 25.18 0.20 6.04
N PRO A 73 24.85 -0.63 7.06
CA PRO A 73 24.50 -0.12 8.40
C PRO A 73 25.77 0.30 9.15
N VAL A 74 26.07 1.60 9.11
CA VAL A 74 27.26 2.18 9.74
C VAL A 74 26.87 3.36 10.62
N ALA A 75 26.71 3.10 11.92
CA ALA A 75 26.90 4.15 12.90
C ALA A 75 28.39 4.52 12.99
N TYR A 76 28.70 5.80 12.85
CA TYR A 76 29.88 6.39 13.48
C TYR A 76 29.47 7.67 14.19
N HIS A 77 29.92 7.81 15.43
CA HIS A 77 29.75 9.04 16.21
C HIS A 77 30.71 10.14 15.71
N THR A 78 30.29 11.39 15.91
CA THR A 78 31.04 12.65 15.67
C THR A 78 31.31 13.02 14.20
N GLY A 79 31.29 14.32 13.90
CA GLY A 79 31.69 14.87 12.59
C GLY A 79 30.59 15.61 11.81
N ILE A 80 30.33 16.86 12.21
CA ILE A 80 29.84 18.01 11.40
C ILE A 80 29.17 17.68 10.05
N LEU A 81 27.87 17.97 9.93
CA LEU A 81 27.16 17.96 8.65
C LEU A 81 27.75 19.00 7.66
N PRO A 82 28.14 18.61 6.43
CA PRO A 82 28.43 19.59 5.39
C PRO A 82 27.14 20.30 4.96
N ARG A 83 27.20 21.63 4.87
CA ARG A 83 26.06 22.48 4.47
C ARG A 83 25.73 22.27 2.99
N ALA A 84 24.80 21.36 2.71
CA ALA A 84 24.23 21.20 1.37
C ALA A 84 23.61 22.53 0.90
N THR A 85 24.02 23.00 -0.27
CA THR A 85 23.45 24.20 -0.91
C THR A 85 22.09 23.89 -1.51
N ALA A 86 21.17 24.85 -1.43
CA ALA A 86 19.75 24.58 -1.59
C ALA A 86 19.30 24.26 -3.03
N GLU A 87 18.64 23.13 -3.18
CA GLU A 87 17.32 23.10 -3.80
C GLU A 87 16.29 22.96 -2.66
N GLN A 88 15.20 23.73 -2.66
CA GLN A 88 14.22 23.69 -1.56
C GLN A 88 13.21 22.54 -1.70
N ASN A 89 13.70 21.30 -1.80
CA ASN A 89 12.93 20.20 -1.23
C ASN A 89 13.17 20.20 0.29
N THR A 90 12.14 20.56 1.06
CA THR A 90 12.26 20.66 2.52
C THR A 90 12.38 19.25 3.10
N VAL A 91 13.52 18.95 3.75
CA VAL A 91 13.81 17.63 4.32
C VAL A 91 12.83 17.31 5.45
N GLN A 92 11.69 16.71 5.09
CA GLN A 92 10.58 16.40 6.00
C GLN A 92 10.99 15.44 7.12
N CYS A 93 12.04 14.64 6.93
CA CYS A 93 12.61 13.78 7.94
C CYS A 93 14.07 13.43 7.64
N THR A 94 14.87 13.27 8.69
CA THR A 94 16.24 12.76 8.62
C THR A 94 16.31 11.38 9.27
N ILE A 95 16.77 10.36 8.53
CA ILE A 95 17.24 9.10 9.11
C ILE A 95 18.69 9.27 9.58
N HIS A 96 19.02 8.77 10.77
CA HIS A 96 20.36 8.87 11.37
C HIS A 96 21.14 7.55 11.28
N GLU A 97 20.47 6.44 11.53
CA GLU A 97 21.06 5.10 11.59
C GLU A 97 20.01 4.06 11.18
N VAL A 98 20.45 3.01 10.49
CA VAL A 98 19.64 1.80 10.19
C VAL A 98 20.40 0.60 10.76
N ARG A 99 19.71 -0.24 11.54
CA ARG A 99 20.26 -1.42 12.23
C ARG A 99 19.44 -2.65 11.86
N VAL A 100 20.14 -3.74 11.51
CA VAL A 100 19.53 -5.02 11.13
C VAL A 100 20.10 -6.11 12.04
N ASN A 101 19.24 -6.97 12.57
CA ASN A 101 19.65 -8.06 13.47
C ASN A 101 18.98 -9.39 13.02
N PRO A 102 19.74 -10.47 12.75
CA PRO A 102 21.20 -10.56 12.80
C PRO A 102 21.88 -9.92 11.57
N CYS A 103 23.00 -9.24 11.80
CA CYS A 103 23.91 -8.77 10.75
C CYS A 103 25.33 -8.65 11.32
N ARG A 104 26.22 -9.58 10.97
CA ARG A 104 27.65 -9.48 11.35
C ARG A 104 28.44 -8.69 10.31
N GLU A 105 27.95 -8.73 9.07
CA GLU A 105 28.44 -8.02 7.91
C GLU A 105 28.45 -6.49 8.06
N ALA A 106 27.74 -5.94 9.06
CA ALA A 106 27.80 -4.54 9.44
C ALA A 106 29.24 -4.08 9.78
N GLU A 107 30.00 -4.91 10.51
CA GLU A 107 31.39 -4.64 10.89
C GLU A 107 32.30 -4.47 9.65
N GLU A 108 32.05 -5.27 8.62
CA GLU A 108 32.78 -5.25 7.34
C GLU A 108 32.18 -4.27 6.30
N ARG A 109 31.13 -3.52 6.66
CA ARG A 109 30.33 -2.68 5.73
C ARG A 109 29.85 -3.48 4.51
N LYS A 110 29.13 -4.58 4.74
CA LYS A 110 28.56 -5.45 3.70
C LYS A 110 27.06 -5.72 3.94
N PRO A 111 26.26 -5.99 2.89
CA PRO A 111 24.83 -6.27 3.04
C PRO A 111 24.56 -7.52 3.89
N CYS A 112 23.66 -7.40 4.86
CA CYS A 112 23.33 -8.44 5.83
C CYS A 112 22.78 -9.73 5.17
N SER A 113 23.36 -10.90 5.48
CA SER A 113 22.87 -12.19 4.97
C SER A 113 21.76 -12.77 5.85
N LEU A 114 20.51 -12.44 5.53
CA LEU A 114 19.35 -12.89 6.29
C LEU A 114 18.86 -14.25 5.78
N LYS A 115 18.70 -15.22 6.69
CA LYS A 115 18.21 -16.56 6.37
C LYS A 115 16.70 -16.55 6.15
N LYS A 116 16.24 -17.26 5.12
CA LYS A 116 14.80 -17.34 4.81
C LYS A 116 14.09 -18.38 5.69
N GLY A 117 12.89 -18.05 6.15
CA GLY A 117 12.17 -18.82 7.15
C GLY A 117 12.71 -18.66 8.56
N GLN A 118 13.45 -17.58 8.80
CA GLN A 118 13.80 -17.07 10.11
C GLN A 118 13.41 -15.59 10.15
N ASP A 119 13.07 -15.10 11.33
CA ASP A 119 12.73 -13.71 11.53
C ASP A 119 14.01 -12.89 11.74
N ALA A 120 14.02 -11.68 11.21
CA ALA A 120 15.03 -10.66 11.51
C ALA A 120 14.33 -9.42 12.08
N SER A 121 15.02 -8.59 12.85
CA SER A 121 14.52 -7.27 13.24
C SER A 121 15.25 -6.16 12.50
N ILE A 122 14.50 -5.11 12.16
CA ILE A 122 15.00 -3.89 11.55
C ILE A 122 14.57 -2.75 12.45
N SER A 123 15.53 -1.91 12.85
CA SER A 123 15.26 -0.67 13.55
C SER A 123 16.01 0.48 12.89
N PHE A 124 15.48 1.68 13.00
CA PHE A 124 16.14 2.88 12.52
C PHE A 124 15.80 4.08 13.39
N ASP A 125 16.74 5.00 13.46
CA ASP A 125 16.58 6.26 14.17
C ASP A 125 16.23 7.37 13.19
N TYR A 126 15.24 8.18 13.53
CA TYR A 126 14.74 9.24 12.66
C TYR A 126 14.40 10.52 13.45
N THR A 127 14.39 11.66 12.75
CA THR A 127 13.87 12.93 13.25
C THR A 127 12.93 13.51 12.22
N PRO A 128 11.60 13.50 12.46
CA PRO A 128 10.65 14.13 11.56
C PRO A 128 10.63 15.65 11.77
N GLN A 129 10.17 16.39 10.77
CA GLN A 129 9.79 17.80 10.84
C GLN A 129 8.26 17.97 10.80
N PHE A 130 7.54 16.87 10.98
CA PHE A 130 6.08 16.75 10.92
C PHE A 130 5.53 16.00 12.13
N ASN A 131 4.21 16.08 12.32
CA ASN A 131 3.50 15.45 13.43
C ASN A 131 2.43 14.46 12.93
N GLY A 132 1.67 13.89 13.87
CA GLY A 132 0.53 12.99 13.60
C GLY A 132 0.85 11.51 13.76
N SER A 133 -0.16 10.66 13.50
CA SER A 133 -0.02 9.20 13.47
C SER A 133 0.89 8.75 12.33
N LEU A 134 1.60 7.64 12.51
CA LEU A 134 2.59 7.15 11.56
C LEU A 134 2.18 5.83 10.91
N PHE A 135 2.50 5.70 9.62
CA PHE A 135 2.32 4.50 8.82
C PHE A 135 3.65 4.05 8.22
N SER A 136 3.88 2.74 8.11
CA SER A 136 5.15 2.14 7.68
C SER A 136 4.95 1.11 6.57
N ARG A 137 5.91 1.03 5.65
CA ARG A 137 5.99 -0.03 4.63
C ARG A 137 7.39 -0.17 4.03
N ALA A 138 7.85 -1.41 3.94
CA ALA A 138 9.00 -1.78 3.13
C ALA A 138 8.57 -2.20 1.71
N TYR A 139 9.43 -1.91 0.74
CA TYR A 139 9.31 -2.30 -0.66
C TYR A 139 10.64 -2.91 -1.11
N TRP A 140 10.59 -3.90 -2.00
CA TRP A 140 11.74 -4.23 -2.85
C TRP A 140 11.74 -3.27 -4.03
N ALA A 141 12.75 -2.40 -4.10
CA ALA A 141 12.94 -1.51 -5.24
C ALA A 141 13.44 -2.30 -6.45
N SER A 142 12.83 -2.08 -7.62
CA SER A 142 13.27 -2.66 -8.89
C SER A 142 13.23 -1.62 -9.99
N GLU A 143 13.93 -1.88 -11.09
CA GLU A 143 14.03 -0.98 -12.26
C GLU A 143 12.66 -0.64 -12.90
N ILE A 144 11.64 -1.49 -12.68
CA ILE A 144 10.31 -1.36 -13.28
C ILE A 144 9.27 -0.83 -12.28
N VAL A 145 9.25 -1.36 -11.05
CA VAL A 145 8.26 -1.00 -10.02
C VAL A 145 8.71 -1.38 -8.60
N ASP A 146 8.40 -0.55 -7.62
CA ASP A 146 8.58 -0.86 -6.20
C ASP A 146 7.54 -1.90 -5.74
N LEU A 147 8.00 -3.11 -5.37
CA LEU A 147 7.11 -4.21 -4.96
C LEU A 147 6.97 -4.25 -3.43
N PRO A 148 5.76 -4.03 -2.86
CA PRO A 148 5.59 -3.93 -1.41
C PRO A 148 5.76 -5.27 -0.70
N PHE A 149 6.42 -5.27 0.45
CA PHE A 149 6.41 -6.41 1.37
C PHE A 149 5.05 -6.51 2.07
N LEU A 150 4.33 -7.59 1.78
CA LEU A 150 3.02 -7.88 2.36
C LEU A 150 3.18 -8.67 3.68
N GLY A 151 2.23 -8.48 4.61
CA GLY A 151 2.18 -9.21 5.89
C GLY A 151 2.70 -8.45 7.12
N MET A 152 3.31 -7.27 6.93
CA MET A 152 3.56 -6.33 8.04
C MET A 152 2.35 -5.42 8.29
N PRO A 153 2.09 -4.97 9.53
CA PRO A 153 1.10 -3.94 9.80
C PRO A 153 1.47 -2.63 9.10
N ILE A 154 0.44 -1.88 8.68
CA ILE A 154 0.63 -0.56 8.05
C ILE A 154 0.76 0.52 9.13
N ASP A 155 0.04 0.38 10.25
CA ASP A 155 0.22 1.22 11.44
C ASP A 155 1.63 1.04 12.02
N ALA A 156 2.34 2.16 12.18
CA ALA A 156 3.70 2.18 12.72
C ALA A 156 3.75 2.49 14.22
N CYS A 157 2.65 2.96 14.82
CA CYS A 157 2.58 3.36 16.23
C CYS A 157 2.82 2.21 17.25
N PRO A 158 2.59 0.93 16.93
CA PRO A 158 3.08 -0.19 17.76
C PRO A 158 4.60 -0.38 17.74
N SER A 159 5.30 0.26 16.79
CA SER A 159 6.74 0.11 16.52
C SER A 159 7.55 1.40 16.75
N THR A 160 6.93 2.55 17.04
CA THR A 160 7.60 3.82 17.36
C THR A 160 6.67 4.74 18.16
N THR A 161 7.21 5.80 18.76
CA THR A 161 6.42 6.81 19.49
C THR A 161 5.50 7.60 18.55
N CYS A 162 4.19 7.50 18.79
CA CYS A 162 3.17 8.34 18.16
C CYS A 162 2.52 9.31 19.18
N PRO A 163 2.09 10.51 18.76
CA PRO A 163 2.30 11.08 17.43
C PRO A 163 3.80 11.37 17.16
N ALA A 164 4.15 11.54 15.89
CA ALA A 164 5.45 12.05 15.49
C ALA A 164 5.69 13.44 16.13
N SER A 165 6.91 13.68 16.59
CA SER A 165 7.30 14.90 17.30
C SER A 165 8.33 15.68 16.48
N PRO A 166 7.97 16.83 15.88
CA PRO A 166 8.88 17.63 15.06
C PRO A 166 10.18 17.98 15.79
N GLY A 167 11.32 17.78 15.12
CA GLY A 167 12.66 18.05 15.66
C GLY A 167 13.16 17.04 16.71
N GLN A 168 12.32 16.14 17.22
CA GLN A 168 12.73 15.13 18.21
C GLN A 168 13.34 13.90 17.52
N LYS A 169 14.42 13.34 18.07
CA LYS A 169 14.93 12.02 17.66
C LYS A 169 14.01 10.92 18.23
N GLN A 170 13.50 10.08 17.35
CA GLN A 170 12.65 8.92 17.65
C GLN A 170 13.30 7.64 17.04
N THR A 171 12.85 6.47 17.49
CA THR A 171 13.36 5.17 17.00
C THR A 171 12.19 4.27 16.62
N TYR A 172 12.22 3.78 15.38
CA TYR A 172 11.30 2.74 14.90
C TYR A 172 11.96 1.36 15.01
N SER A 173 11.21 0.33 15.39
CA SER A 173 11.69 -1.06 15.47
C SER A 173 10.59 -2.07 15.13
N VAL A 174 10.87 -3.01 14.23
CA VAL A 174 9.92 -4.04 13.79
C VAL A 174 10.60 -5.38 13.52
N VAL A 175 9.85 -6.47 13.68
CA VAL A 175 10.25 -7.82 13.23
C VAL A 175 9.75 -8.03 11.80
N LEU A 176 10.68 -8.41 10.90
CA LEU A 176 10.42 -8.76 9.51
C LEU A 176 10.41 -10.30 9.36
N PRO A 177 9.23 -10.93 9.18
CA PRO A 177 9.15 -12.37 8.94
C PRO A 177 9.53 -12.72 7.49
N ILE A 178 10.69 -13.35 7.31
CA ILE A 178 11.25 -13.62 5.97
C ILE A 178 10.70 -14.95 5.43
N SER A 179 9.83 -14.92 4.42
CA SER A 179 9.27 -16.15 3.85
C SER A 179 10.32 -17.02 3.13
N LYS A 180 10.27 -18.34 3.36
CA LYS A 180 11.04 -19.36 2.59
C LYS A 180 10.78 -19.29 1.08
N LYS A 181 9.63 -18.72 0.66
CA LYS A 181 9.25 -18.55 -0.75
C LYS A 181 10.02 -17.45 -1.49
N PHE A 182 10.72 -16.55 -0.81
CA PHE A 182 11.48 -15.51 -1.49
C PHE A 182 12.71 -16.07 -2.23
N PRO A 183 13.07 -15.55 -3.42
CA PRO A 183 14.35 -15.84 -4.08
C PRO A 183 15.58 -15.60 -3.20
N THR A 184 16.67 -16.32 -3.48
CA THR A 184 17.98 -16.12 -2.83
C THR A 184 18.83 -15.19 -3.71
N ARG A 185 19.00 -13.95 -3.28
CA ARG A 185 19.73 -12.86 -3.97
C ARG A 185 19.86 -11.63 -3.06
N THR A 186 20.53 -10.59 -3.53
CA THR A 186 20.47 -9.24 -2.94
C THR A 186 19.10 -8.58 -3.23
N TYR A 187 18.64 -7.75 -2.30
CA TYR A 187 17.45 -6.91 -2.41
C TYR A 187 17.79 -5.49 -1.95
N ASP A 188 17.53 -4.51 -2.81
CA ASP A 188 17.44 -3.10 -2.41
C ASP A 188 16.09 -2.90 -1.72
N LEU A 189 16.12 -2.76 -0.39
CA LEU A 189 14.95 -2.42 0.41
C LEU A 189 14.78 -0.91 0.42
N LYS A 190 13.59 -0.45 0.04
CA LYS A 190 13.12 0.92 0.20
C LYS A 190 12.11 0.95 1.34
N TRP A 191 12.40 1.71 2.39
CA TRP A 191 11.52 1.88 3.55
C TRP A 191 10.87 3.26 3.53
N ARG A 192 9.56 3.33 3.78
CA ARG A 192 8.80 4.57 3.97
C ARG A 192 8.13 4.57 5.34
N LEU A 193 8.17 5.72 6.01
CA LEU A 193 7.49 6.03 7.26
C LEU A 193 6.81 7.40 7.11
N TRP A 194 5.48 7.46 7.03
CA TRP A 194 4.74 8.68 6.63
C TRP A 194 3.54 8.99 7.53
N ASN A 195 3.09 10.24 7.55
CA ASN A 195 1.86 10.67 8.24
C ASN A 195 0.63 10.77 7.30
N GLU A 196 -0.53 11.15 7.83
CA GLU A 196 -1.78 11.31 7.05
C GLU A 196 -1.68 12.38 5.95
N GLN A 197 -0.73 13.31 6.07
CA GLN A 197 -0.44 14.40 5.14
C GLN A 197 0.63 14.01 4.10
N GLU A 198 1.02 12.73 4.05
CA GLU A 198 2.06 12.16 3.17
C GLU A 198 3.46 12.77 3.36
N GLN A 199 3.72 13.46 4.48
CA GLN A 199 5.05 13.87 4.90
C GLN A 199 5.79 12.62 5.40
N GLU A 200 7.02 12.37 4.94
CA GLU A 200 7.67 11.09 5.18
C GLU A 200 9.18 11.12 5.45
N CYS A 201 9.63 10.08 6.14
CA CYS A 201 10.98 9.56 6.05
C CYS A 201 11.01 8.47 4.96
N CYS A 202 11.89 8.59 3.96
CA CYS A 202 12.18 7.50 3.04
C CYS A 202 13.68 7.22 2.94
N PHE A 203 14.06 5.95 3.02
CA PHE A 203 15.45 5.52 2.89
C PHE A 203 15.59 4.19 2.15
N MET A 204 16.81 3.89 1.70
CA MET A 204 17.14 2.64 1.02
C MET A 204 18.42 2.00 1.59
N PHE A 205 18.44 0.67 1.68
CA PHE A 205 19.61 -0.13 2.07
C PHE A 205 19.53 -1.54 1.46
N GLN A 206 20.63 -2.28 1.46
CA GLN A 206 20.70 -3.64 0.89
C GLN A 206 20.70 -4.73 1.95
N ILE A 207 19.98 -5.82 1.67
CA ILE A 207 20.10 -7.11 2.35
C ILE A 207 20.32 -8.23 1.33
N LYS A 208 20.81 -9.39 1.78
CA LYS A 208 20.99 -10.59 0.97
C LYS A 208 20.20 -11.74 1.58
N LEU A 209 19.21 -12.27 0.85
CA LEU A 209 18.46 -13.43 1.33
C LEU A 209 19.19 -14.73 1.01
N VAL A 210 19.56 -15.51 2.02
CA VAL A 210 20.28 -16.78 1.89
C VAL A 210 19.37 -17.99 2.21
N LYS A 211 19.89 -19.21 2.08
CA LYS A 211 19.15 -20.44 2.42
C LYS A 211 19.07 -20.64 3.93
#